data_AF-A0A9P6QNA7-F1
#
_entry.id   AF-A0A9P6QNA7-F1
#
_cell.length_a   1.000
_cell.length_b   1.000
_cell.length_c   1.000
_cell.angle_alpha   90.00
_cell.angle_beta   90.00
_cell.angle_gamma   90.00
#
_symmetry.space_group_name_H-M   'P 1'
#
loop_
_entity.id
_entity.type
_entity.pdbx_description
1 polymer ?
#
loop_
_entity_poly.entity_id
_entity_poly.type
_entity_poly.pdbx_seq_one_letter_code
_entity_poly.pdbx_strand_id
1 'polypeptide(L)'
;MQQEQASQTSISTAYIRHPCTTTVFQTFRNGLDVVRIEAVLHPVSGTFVVLWSDIKVCFPGLTRLQNKNIYVPLLRGPDAYRIAPLGIQHLPGVILDVVYDTTTPKIVK
;
A
#
# COMPACT_ATOMS: atom_id res chain seq x y z
N MET A 1 -36.83 1.52 32.82
CA MET A 1 -36.49 1.55 31.38
C MET A 1 -35.62 2.76 31.12
N GLN A 2 -34.31 2.58 31.09
CA GLN A 2 -33.36 3.58 30.58
C GLN A 2 -32.60 2.87 29.47
N GLN A 3 -32.81 3.30 28.23
CA GLN A 3 -32.12 2.77 27.07
C GLN A 3 -30.80 3.54 26.90
N GLU A 4 -29.73 2.77 27.04
CA GLU A 4 -28.37 3.08 26.67
C GLU A 4 -28.30 3.21 25.14
N GLN A 5 -28.01 4.40 24.62
CA GLN A 5 -27.64 4.56 23.21
C GLN A 5 -26.18 4.94 23.13
N ALA A 6 -25.34 3.90 23.01
CA ALA A 6 -23.99 3.98 22.52
C ALA A 6 -24.03 4.56 21.09
N SER A 7 -23.56 5.79 20.92
CA SER A 7 -23.40 6.38 19.59
C SER A 7 -22.15 5.78 18.93
N GLN A 8 -22.43 4.99 17.90
CA GLN A 8 -21.49 4.25 17.06
C GLN A 8 -20.50 5.20 16.38
N THR A 9 -19.22 5.08 16.74
CA THR A 9 -18.07 5.69 16.06
C THR A 9 -17.99 5.20 14.61
N SER A 10 -18.52 5.98 13.66
CA SER A 10 -18.20 5.86 12.25
C SER A 10 -17.07 6.82 11.91
N ILE A 11 -15.84 6.48 12.30
CA ILE A 11 -14.66 7.19 11.79
C ILE A 11 -14.40 6.61 10.41
N SER A 12 -14.96 7.27 9.40
CA SER A 12 -14.56 7.09 8.01
C SER A 12 -13.10 7.51 7.90
N THR A 13 -12.19 6.53 7.91
CA THR A 13 -10.75 6.73 7.67
C THR A 13 -10.53 7.07 6.20
N ALA A 14 -11.04 8.23 5.77
CA ALA A 14 -10.74 8.80 4.49
C ALA A 14 -9.27 9.23 4.51
N TYR A 15 -8.47 8.67 3.61
CA TYR A 15 -7.11 9.15 3.38
C TYR A 15 -7.22 10.57 2.87
N ILE A 16 -6.91 11.53 3.74
CA ILE A 16 -6.83 12.92 3.35
C ILE A 16 -5.61 12.99 2.41
N ARG A 17 -5.83 13.31 1.14
CA ARG A 17 -4.79 13.90 0.29
C ARG A 17 -4.39 15.19 0.98
N HIS A 18 -3.45 15.09 1.91
CA HIS A 18 -2.99 16.24 2.67
C HIS A 18 -2.45 17.27 1.67
N PRO A 19 -2.76 18.57 1.82
CA PRO A 19 -2.22 19.64 0.98
C PRO A 19 -0.72 19.90 1.23
N CYS A 20 0.02 18.90 1.71
CA CYS A 20 1.47 18.95 1.78
C CYS A 20 1.99 19.10 0.35
N THR A 21 2.62 20.24 0.07
CA THR A 21 3.07 20.72 -1.25
C THR A 21 4.08 19.84 -1.98
N THR A 22 4.48 18.71 -1.40
CA THR A 22 5.44 17.77 -1.98
C THR A 22 4.79 16.41 -2.16
N THR A 23 4.44 16.07 -3.40
CA THR A 23 3.97 14.73 -3.75
C THR A 23 5.10 13.72 -3.55
N VAL A 24 4.87 12.73 -2.68
CA VAL A 24 5.82 11.66 -2.39
C VAL A 24 5.50 10.46 -3.28
N PHE A 25 6.52 9.83 -3.85
CA PHE A 25 6.37 8.68 -4.73
C PHE A 25 7.23 7.52 -4.28
N GLN A 26 6.66 6.31 -4.31
CA GLN A 26 7.42 5.08 -4.25
C GLN A 26 7.76 4.61 -5.65
N THR A 27 9.01 4.20 -5.85
CA THR A 27 9.49 3.65 -7.12
C THR A 27 9.42 2.12 -7.10
N PHE A 28 8.90 1.56 -8.19
CA PHE A 28 8.78 0.14 -8.45
C PHE A 28 9.48 -0.21 -9.76
N ARG A 29 10.08 -1.40 -9.81
CA ARG A 29 10.65 -1.99 -11.02
C ARG A 29 9.81 -3.20 -11.42
N ASN A 30 9.33 -3.18 -12.66
CA ASN A 30 8.59 -4.27 -13.28
C ASN A 30 9.37 -4.73 -14.53
N GLY A 31 10.25 -5.72 -14.35
CA GLY A 31 11.19 -6.11 -15.40
C GLY A 31 12.16 -4.96 -15.71
N LEU A 32 12.06 -4.40 -16.92
CA LEU A 32 12.86 -3.25 -17.36
C LEU A 32 12.16 -1.91 -17.10
N ASP A 33 10.85 -1.93 -16.82
CA ASP A 33 10.06 -0.71 -16.63
C ASP A 33 10.17 -0.20 -15.20
N VAL A 34 10.13 1.14 -15.08
CA VAL A 34 10.10 1.84 -13.79
C VAL A 34 8.78 2.59 -13.67
N VAL A 35 8.04 2.32 -12.60
CA VAL A 35 6.74 2.93 -12.32
C VAL A 35 6.81 3.62 -10.96
N ARG A 36 6.23 4.82 -10.87
CA ARG A 36 6.16 5.61 -9.64
C ARG A 36 4.71 5.73 -9.21
N ILE A 37 4.40 5.28 -8.00
CA ILE A 37 3.05 5.37 -7.42
C ILE A 37 3.08 6.38 -6.27
N GLU A 38 2.09 7.26 -6.24
CA GLU A 38 1.92 8.25 -5.17
C GLU A 38 1.80 7.55 -3.81
N ALA A 39 2.54 8.04 -2.82
CA ALA A 39 2.38 7.64 -1.43
C ALA A 39 1.51 8.67 -0.71
N VAL A 40 0.50 8.18 0.00
CA VAL A 40 -0.44 8.99 0.78
C VAL A 40 -0.07 8.96 2.25
N LEU A 41 -0.34 10.05 2.97
CA LEU A 41 -0.13 10.09 4.41
C LEU A 41 -1.21 9.24 5.10
N HIS A 42 -0.82 8.18 5.80
CA HIS A 42 -1.74 7.36 6.56
C HIS A 42 -2.23 8.14 7.79
N PRO A 43 -3.54 8.33 7.97
CA PRO A 43 -4.09 9.27 8.96
C PRO A 43 -3.81 8.86 10.41
N VAL A 44 -3.68 7.56 10.69
CA VAL A 44 -3.45 7.06 12.07
C VAL A 44 -1.95 6.98 12.41
N SER A 45 -1.13 6.34 11.57
CA SER A 45 0.30 6.16 11.85
C SER A 45 1.16 7.40 11.53
N GLY A 46 0.64 8.37 10.77
CA GLY A 46 1.42 9.53 10.32
C GLY A 46 2.55 9.18 9.34
N THR A 47 2.54 7.97 8.78
CA THR A 47 3.56 7.50 7.83
C THR A 47 3.05 7.57 6.40
N PHE A 48 3.95 7.83 5.43
CA PHE A 48 3.61 7.68 4.02
C PHE A 48 3.44 6.20 3.65
N VAL A 49 2.37 5.90 2.94
CA VAL A 49 1.96 4.55 2.56
C VAL A 49 1.55 4.55 1.09
N VAL A 50 1.95 3.51 0.36
CA VAL A 50 1.42 3.25 -0.97
C VAL A 50 0.29 2.24 -0.83
N LEU A 51 -0.90 2.61 -1.30
CA LEU A 51 -2.08 1.76 -1.16
C LEU A 51 -1.94 0.50 -2.03
N TRP A 52 -2.27 -0.63 -1.44
CA TRP A 52 -2.19 -1.93 -2.14
C TRP A 52 -3.16 -2.00 -3.32
N SER A 53 -4.30 -1.30 -3.24
CA SER A 53 -5.23 -1.16 -4.37
C SER A 53 -4.55 -0.57 -5.60
N ASP A 54 -3.79 0.50 -5.40
CA ASP A 54 -3.14 1.24 -6.50
C ASP A 54 -1.99 0.40 -7.08
N ILE A 55 -1.25 -0.29 -6.21
CA ILE A 55 -0.22 -1.26 -6.61
C ILE A 55 -0.84 -2.38 -7.46
N LYS A 56 -2.01 -2.93 -7.07
CA LYS A 56 -2.70 -3.99 -7.83
C LYS A 56 -3.26 -3.51 -9.16
N VAL A 57 -3.66 -2.24 -9.26
CA VAL A 57 -4.06 -1.61 -10.53
C VAL A 57 -2.86 -1.46 -11.46
N CYS A 58 -1.71 -0.98 -10.95
CA CYS A 58 -0.49 -0.83 -11.75
C CYS A 58 0.14 -2.18 -12.13
N PHE A 59 0.04 -3.19 -11.28
CA PHE A 59 0.66 -4.51 -11.48
C PHE A 59 -0.35 -5.65 -11.29
N PRO A 60 -1.28 -5.84 -12.23
CA PRO A 60 -2.23 -6.95 -12.17
C PRO A 60 -1.50 -8.30 -12.11
N GLY A 61 -1.91 -9.19 -11.20
CA GLY A 61 -1.29 -10.50 -11.05
C GLY A 61 0.03 -10.54 -10.25
N LEU A 62 0.48 -9.42 -9.67
CA LEU A 62 1.64 -9.45 -8.79
C LEU A 62 1.39 -10.36 -7.57
N THR A 63 2.45 -11.04 -7.14
CA THR A 63 2.42 -12.00 -6.02
C THR A 63 3.10 -11.41 -4.79
N ARG A 64 4.24 -10.75 -4.97
CA ARG A 64 4.94 -10.08 -3.88
C ARG A 64 5.74 -8.88 -4.36
N LEU A 65 6.11 -8.05 -3.40
CA LEU A 65 7.11 -6.99 -3.55
C LEU A 65 8.36 -7.39 -2.77
N GLN A 66 9.52 -7.02 -3.30
CA GLN A 66 10.78 -7.24 -2.60
C GLN A 66 11.76 -6.09 -2.87
N ASN A 67 12.70 -5.88 -1.96
CA ASN A 67 13.88 -5.06 -2.19
C ASN A 67 15.07 -6.01 -2.29
N LYS A 68 15.63 -6.18 -3.50
CA LYS A 68 16.64 -7.22 -3.78
C LYS A 68 16.08 -8.60 -3.40
N ASN A 69 16.65 -9.24 -2.38
CA ASN A 69 16.27 -10.56 -1.86
C ASN A 69 15.38 -10.49 -0.60
N ILE A 70 14.91 -9.30 -0.20
CA ILE A 70 14.15 -9.10 1.03
C ILE A 70 12.68 -8.84 0.70
N TYR A 71 11.78 -9.68 1.21
CA TYR A 71 10.34 -9.50 1.07
C TYR A 71 9.87 -8.22 1.77
N VAL A 72 9.01 -7.44 1.10
CA VAL A 72 8.36 -6.25 1.69
C VAL A 72 6.96 -6.63 2.17
N PRO A 73 6.73 -6.66 3.50
CA PRO A 73 5.42 -6.98 4.04
C PRO A 73 4.44 -5.81 3.88
N LEU A 74 3.15 -6.12 3.91
CA LEU A 74 2.11 -5.12 4.12
C LEU A 74 2.29 -4.48 5.50
N LEU A 75 1.93 -3.21 5.60
CA LEU A 75 1.99 -2.42 6.82
C LEU A 75 1.18 -3.11 7.94
N ARG A 76 1.78 -3.17 9.13
CA ARG A 76 1.18 -3.76 10.32
C ARG A 76 1.10 -2.72 11.43
N GLY A 77 0.08 -2.87 12.27
CA GLY A 77 -0.09 -2.05 13.46
C GLY A 77 0.78 -2.51 14.62
N PRO A 78 0.67 -1.83 15.77
CA PRO A 78 1.39 -2.17 17.00
C PRO A 78 1.15 -3.60 17.49
N ASP A 79 -0.01 -4.16 17.14
CA ASP A 79 -0.47 -5.51 17.44
C ASP A 79 -0.01 -6.56 16.42
N ALA A 80 0.87 -6.19 15.48
CA ALA A 80 1.35 -7.01 14.36
C ALA A 80 0.27 -7.48 13.37
N TYR A 81 -0.96 -6.97 13.47
CA TYR A 81 -2.02 -7.21 12.47
C TYR A 81 -1.92 -6.22 11.32
N ARG A 82 -2.40 -6.63 10.13
CA ARG A 82 -2.44 -5.75 8.96
C ARG A 82 -3.44 -4.63 9.20
N ILE A 83 -3.03 -3.39 8.94
CA ILE A 83 -3.93 -2.24 9.04
C ILE A 83 -4.67 -2.07 7.71
N ALA A 84 -5.96 -1.74 7.80
CA ALA A 84 -6.78 -1.40 6.65
C ALA A 84 -6.80 0.12 6.40
N PRO A 85 -6.85 0.55 5.13
CA PRO A 85 -6.61 -0.23 3.92
C PRO A 85 -5.17 -0.74 3.84
N LEU A 86 -5.03 -1.88 3.19
CA LEU A 86 -3.75 -2.52 2.98
C LEU A 86 -2.84 -1.60 2.17
N GLY A 87 -1.57 -1.58 2.55
CA GLY A 87 -0.55 -0.84 1.84
C GLY A 87 0.83 -1.27 2.31
N ILE A 88 1.84 -0.66 1.71
CA ILE A 88 3.23 -0.79 2.17
C ILE A 88 3.70 0.57 2.66
N GLN A 89 4.61 0.58 3.63
CA GLN A 89 5.29 1.80 4.00
C GLN A 89 6.12 2.32 2.83
N HIS A 90 6.09 3.62 2.60
CA HIS A 90 6.99 4.27 1.65
C HIS A 90 8.44 4.15 2.13
N LEU A 91 9.33 3.77 1.22
CA LEU A 91 10.76 3.59 1.43
C LEU A 91 11.53 4.57 0.51
N PRO A 92 11.92 5.75 1.02
CA PRO A 92 12.60 6.78 0.23
C PRO A 92 13.88 6.26 -0.41
N GLY A 93 14.06 6.55 -1.71
CA GLY A 93 15.25 6.16 -2.47
C GLY A 93 15.37 4.66 -2.77
N VAL A 94 14.43 3.83 -2.31
CA VAL A 94 14.41 2.38 -2.56
C VAL A 94 13.57 2.09 -3.80
N ILE A 95 14.06 1.20 -4.67
CA ILE A 95 13.30 0.63 -5.78
C ILE A 95 12.80 -0.74 -5.37
N LEU A 96 11.48 -0.94 -5.45
CA LEU A 96 10.84 -2.21 -5.12
C LEU A 96 10.61 -3.05 -6.37
N ASP A 97 11.10 -4.29 -6.34
CA ASP A 97 10.89 -5.26 -7.39
C ASP A 97 9.49 -5.86 -7.28
N VAL A 98 8.76 -5.83 -8.40
CA VAL A 98 7.47 -6.48 -8.55
C VAL A 98 7.71 -7.91 -9.03
N VAL A 99 7.26 -8.88 -8.23
CA VAL A 99 7.41 -10.30 -8.56
C VAL A 99 6.06 -10.92 -8.87
N TYR A 100 6.00 -11.59 -10.01
CA TYR A 100 4.86 -12.39 -10.45
C TYR A 100 5.11 -13.86 -10.17
N ASP A 101 4.04 -14.62 -9.98
CA ASP A 101 4.14 -16.06 -9.91
C ASP A 101 4.36 -16.65 -11.32
N THR A 102 5.47 -17.35 -11.49
CA THR A 102 5.85 -17.98 -12.77
C THR A 102 4.95 -19.17 -13.13
N THR A 103 4.15 -19.66 -12.19
CA THR A 103 3.16 -20.73 -12.44
C THR A 103 1.84 -20.26 -13.04
N THR A 104 1.65 -18.96 -13.23
CA THR A 104 0.43 -18.46 -13.91
C THR A 104 0.66 -18.47 -15.43
N PRO A 105 -0.07 -19.27 -16.22
CA PRO A 105 0.08 -19.27 -17.68
C PRO A 105 -0.22 -17.87 -18.21
N LYS A 106 0.74 -17.30 -18.95
CA LYS A 106 0.50 -16.07 -19.71
C LYS A 106 -0.55 -16.39 -20.77
N ILE A 107 -1.78 -15.93 -20.57
CA ILE A 107 -2.76 -15.90 -21.65
C ILE A 107 -2.26 -14.83 -22.62
N VAL A 108 -1.59 -15.29 -23.68
CA VAL A 108 -1.26 -14.46 -24.83
C VAL A 108 -2.59 -14.13 -25.51
N LYS A 109 -2.91 -12.84 -25.61
CA LYS A 109 -4.01 -12.35 -26.46
C LYS A 109 -3.51 -12.23 -27.90
#